data_AF-A0A412IW88-F1
#
_entry.id   AF-A0A412IW88-F1
#
_cell.length_a   1.000
_cell.length_b   1.000
_cell.length_c   1.000
_cell.angle_alpha   90.00
_cell.angle_beta   90.00
_cell.angle_gamma   90.00
#
_symmetry.space_group_name_H-M   'P 1'
#
loop_
_entity.id
_entity.type
_entity.pdbx_description
1 polymer ?
#
loop_
_entity_poly.entity_id
_entity_poly.type
_entity_poly.pdbx_seq_one_letter_code
_entity_poly.pdbx_strand_id
1 'polypeptide(L)'
;MSKLRDVGNQEEMMAKDKAEERRIFREMLSGMTTAERNSLITKDKLFPPIHYQAESEKGKDRTVLYFMKKVRDALPPRPNIPNIPYGASAEAKEQIIRTAQDKYIDMISGYCDLIQELDSLEDCRNFPNRVKEEGVSTTLPKSRDTYKLTKAICCANDTVSLRRESERKQFCFTPEEKALADYQILTYNGENVQVKQNYRNEDYLHISGFGYRRSIFNAPPELLNMDNWKEGTSFAFNIKNSEIIAVNSESQEAVREKIIEYEFAKAAAAKEAKKGTGTKRLIPPPLKHIRESATDYRDSKDATQED
;
A
#
# COMPACT_ATOMS: atom_id res chain seq x y z
N MET A 1 29.46 22.16 -16.41
CA MET A 1 28.56 23.33 -16.57
C MET A 1 27.38 23.10 -17.52
N SER A 2 27.39 22.11 -18.43
CA SER A 2 26.28 21.87 -19.38
C SER A 2 25.10 21.06 -18.81
N LYS A 3 25.34 20.11 -17.90
CA LYS A 3 24.28 19.23 -17.36
C LYS A 3 23.27 19.92 -16.42
N LEU A 4 23.64 21.02 -15.77
CA LEU A 4 22.76 21.75 -14.84
C LEU A 4 21.73 22.63 -15.58
N ARG A 5 22.04 23.09 -16.80
CA ARG A 5 21.09 23.89 -17.61
C ARG A 5 20.01 23.04 -18.28
N ASP A 6 20.34 21.80 -18.67
CA ASP A 6 19.37 20.87 -19.27
C ASP A 6 18.34 20.37 -18.25
N VAL A 7 18.75 20.11 -17.00
CA VAL A 7 17.82 19.69 -15.94
C VAL A 7 16.85 20.82 -15.56
N GLY A 8 17.34 22.05 -15.43
CA GLY A 8 16.49 23.21 -15.16
C GLY A 8 15.46 23.47 -16.28
N ASN A 9 15.85 23.29 -17.56
CA ASN A 9 14.93 23.39 -18.68
C ASN A 9 13.86 22.29 -18.69
N GLN A 10 14.21 21.06 -18.27
CA GLN A 10 13.24 19.95 -18.20
C GLN A 10 12.25 20.12 -17.05
N GLU A 11 12.71 20.58 -15.88
CA GLU A 11 11.86 20.87 -14.73
C GLU A 11 10.90 22.04 -15.01
N GLU A 12 11.38 23.11 -15.66
CA GLU A 12 10.53 24.22 -16.11
C GLU A 12 9.49 23.78 -17.15
N MET A 13 9.85 22.88 -18.06
CA MET A 13 8.92 22.35 -19.08
C MET A 13 7.84 21.47 -18.45
N MET A 14 8.19 20.56 -17.53
CA MET A 14 7.22 19.73 -16.81
C MET A 14 6.31 20.55 -15.88
N ALA A 15 6.82 21.62 -15.26
CA ALA A 15 6.01 22.53 -14.45
C ALA A 15 5.01 23.32 -15.30
N LYS A 16 5.41 23.74 -16.52
CA LYS A 16 4.53 24.37 -17.50
C LYS A 16 3.44 23.40 -17.97
N ASP A 17 3.78 22.16 -18.27
CA ASP A 17 2.81 21.13 -18.70
C ASP A 17 1.74 20.87 -17.63
N LYS A 18 2.14 20.71 -16.36
CA LYS A 18 1.19 20.53 -15.24
C LYS A 18 0.29 21.74 -15.01
N ALA A 19 0.84 22.95 -15.13
CA ALA A 19 0.06 24.19 -15.02
C ALA A 19 -0.93 24.35 -16.17
N GLU A 20 -0.54 23.93 -17.38
CA GLU A 20 -1.36 23.96 -18.58
C GLU A 20 -2.49 22.92 -18.52
N GLU A 21 -2.22 21.69 -18.07
CA GLU A 21 -3.26 20.68 -17.80
C GLU A 21 -4.29 21.18 -16.78
N ARG A 22 -3.84 21.80 -15.68
CA ARG A 22 -4.72 22.40 -14.67
C ARG A 22 -5.56 23.54 -15.25
N ARG A 23 -4.96 24.36 -16.11
CA ARG A 23 -5.65 25.47 -16.78
C ARG A 23 -6.74 24.92 -17.72
N ILE A 24 -6.42 23.93 -18.55
CA ILE A 24 -7.37 23.26 -19.45
C ILE A 24 -8.52 22.64 -18.66
N PHE A 25 -8.22 21.96 -17.54
CA PHE A 25 -9.25 21.39 -16.67
C PHE A 25 -10.19 22.47 -16.08
N ARG A 26 -9.66 23.62 -15.66
CA ARG A 26 -10.50 24.74 -15.18
C ARG A 26 -11.32 25.39 -16.28
N GLU A 27 -10.74 25.58 -17.46
CA GLU A 27 -11.44 26.11 -18.63
C GLU A 27 -12.60 25.18 -19.03
N MET A 28 -12.40 23.87 -19.02
CA MET A 28 -13.45 22.87 -19.23
C MET A 28 -14.60 22.99 -18.21
N LEU A 29 -14.29 23.27 -16.94
CA LEU A 29 -15.29 23.42 -15.88
C LEU A 29 -16.06 24.76 -15.92
N SER A 30 -15.59 25.75 -16.67
CA SER A 30 -16.16 27.11 -16.67
C SER A 30 -17.54 27.19 -17.34
N GLY A 31 -17.79 26.34 -18.33
CA GLY A 31 -19.05 26.28 -19.09
C GLY A 31 -20.09 25.28 -18.55
N MET A 32 -19.79 24.59 -17.44
CA MET A 32 -20.61 23.48 -16.93
C MET A 32 -21.53 23.89 -15.78
N THR A 33 -22.64 23.15 -15.63
CA THR A 33 -23.53 23.27 -14.47
C THR A 33 -22.86 22.77 -13.18
N THR A 34 -23.37 23.20 -12.03
CA THR A 34 -22.84 22.76 -10.72
C THR A 34 -22.93 21.25 -10.51
N ALA A 35 -23.96 20.59 -11.06
CA ALA A 35 -24.16 19.15 -10.99
C ALA A 35 -23.12 18.39 -11.83
N GLU A 36 -22.85 18.85 -13.05
CA GLU A 36 -21.82 18.28 -13.91
C GLU A 36 -20.43 18.43 -13.28
N ARG A 37 -20.11 19.63 -12.78
CA ARG A 37 -18.88 19.90 -12.03
C ARG A 37 -18.72 18.95 -10.84
N ASN A 38 -19.78 18.69 -10.07
CA ASN A 38 -19.71 17.76 -8.94
C ASN A 38 -19.39 16.31 -9.34
N SER A 39 -19.76 15.88 -10.55
CA SER A 39 -19.43 14.54 -11.05
C SER A 39 -17.98 14.44 -11.56
N LEU A 40 -17.43 15.56 -12.02
CA LEU A 40 -16.07 15.65 -12.57
C LEU A 40 -15.01 15.97 -11.52
N ILE A 41 -15.34 16.74 -10.48
CA ILE A 41 -14.40 17.15 -9.45
C ILE A 41 -14.27 16.02 -8.42
N THR A 42 -13.36 15.09 -8.72
CA THR A 42 -12.99 14.00 -7.82
C THR A 42 -11.48 13.98 -7.59
N LYS A 43 -11.05 13.48 -6.44
CA LYS A 43 -9.63 13.34 -6.10
C LYS A 43 -8.87 12.57 -7.18
N ASP A 44 -9.44 11.47 -7.67
CA ASP A 44 -8.73 10.60 -8.62
C ASP A 44 -8.59 11.21 -10.01
N LYS A 45 -9.45 12.17 -10.38
CA LYS A 45 -9.30 12.93 -11.64
C LYS A 45 -8.27 14.04 -11.49
N LEU A 46 -8.28 14.76 -10.37
CA LEU A 46 -7.35 15.87 -10.10
C LEU A 46 -5.94 15.40 -9.75
N PHE A 47 -5.86 14.27 -9.08
CA PHE A 47 -4.62 13.64 -8.68
C PHE A 47 -4.76 12.18 -9.06
N PRO A 48 -4.22 11.73 -10.20
CA PRO A 48 -4.31 10.34 -10.63
C PRO A 48 -3.71 9.35 -9.62
N PRO A 49 -4.22 8.09 -9.55
CA PRO A 49 -3.64 7.07 -8.71
C PRO A 49 -2.19 6.78 -9.13
N ILE A 50 -1.29 6.68 -8.15
CA ILE A 50 0.12 6.41 -8.38
C ILE A 50 0.34 4.90 -8.42
N HIS A 51 1.02 4.41 -9.46
CA HIS A 51 1.46 3.01 -9.55
C HIS A 51 2.71 2.77 -8.71
N TYR A 52 2.55 2.69 -7.38
CA TYR A 52 3.66 2.62 -6.43
C TYR A 52 4.64 1.46 -6.66
N GLN A 53 4.18 0.33 -7.20
CA GLN A 53 5.04 -0.81 -7.50
C GLN A 53 6.04 -0.46 -8.62
N ALA A 54 5.55 0.12 -9.72
CA ALA A 54 6.39 0.55 -10.83
C ALA A 54 7.38 1.65 -10.41
N GLU A 55 6.96 2.58 -9.52
CA GLU A 55 7.86 3.60 -8.99
C GLU A 55 8.95 3.01 -8.07
N SER A 56 8.62 1.96 -7.30
CA SER A 56 9.63 1.24 -6.52
C SER A 56 10.63 0.51 -7.41
N GLU A 57 10.19 -0.05 -8.54
CA GLU A 57 11.04 -0.73 -9.52
C GLU A 57 11.97 0.25 -10.25
N LYS A 58 11.56 1.51 -10.42
CA LYS A 58 12.42 2.60 -10.90
C LYS A 58 13.48 3.05 -9.88
N GLY A 59 13.48 2.48 -8.67
CA GLY A 59 14.48 2.74 -7.63
C GLY A 59 14.07 3.78 -6.58
N LYS A 60 12.82 4.26 -6.57
CA LYS A 60 12.34 5.20 -5.55
C LYS A 60 12.17 4.51 -4.20
N ASP A 61 12.58 5.17 -3.12
CA ASP A 61 12.55 4.59 -1.77
C ASP A 61 11.11 4.22 -1.35
N ARG A 62 10.93 2.98 -0.87
CA ARG A 62 9.62 2.44 -0.48
C ARG A 62 8.97 3.23 0.65
N THR A 63 9.76 3.75 1.57
CA THR A 63 9.29 4.57 2.70
C THR A 63 8.74 5.91 2.19
N VAL A 64 9.43 6.53 1.21
CA VAL A 64 8.96 7.74 0.53
C VAL A 64 7.64 7.46 -0.19
N LEU A 65 7.57 6.39 -0.99
CA LEU A 65 6.34 5.99 -1.68
C LEU A 65 5.18 5.71 -0.70
N TYR A 66 5.49 5.11 0.45
CA TYR A 66 4.51 4.85 1.50
C TYR A 66 3.99 6.15 2.14
N PHE A 67 4.86 7.14 2.35
CA PHE A 67 4.46 8.47 2.79
C PHE A 67 3.53 9.15 1.77
N MET A 68 3.91 9.16 0.48
CA MET A 68 3.09 9.70 -0.61
C MET A 68 1.69 9.07 -0.60
N LYS A 69 1.61 7.75 -0.43
CA LYS A 69 0.34 7.03 -0.29
C LYS A 69 -0.47 7.51 0.92
N LYS A 70 0.16 7.64 2.08
CA LYS A 70 -0.54 8.08 3.31
C LYS A 70 -1.14 9.48 3.16
N VAL A 71 -0.39 10.43 2.62
CA VAL A 71 -0.89 11.79 2.41
C VAL A 71 -2.05 11.78 1.41
N ARG A 72 -1.89 11.11 0.26
CA ARG A 72 -2.97 10.96 -0.74
C ARG A 72 -4.23 10.30 -0.19
N ASP A 73 -4.10 9.27 0.65
CA ASP A 73 -5.21 8.56 1.28
C ASP A 73 -5.92 9.40 2.35
N ALA A 74 -5.24 10.39 2.91
CA ALA A 74 -5.83 11.32 3.88
C ALA A 74 -6.64 12.43 3.21
N LEU A 75 -6.37 12.75 1.94
CA LEU A 75 -7.11 13.76 1.18
C LEU A 75 -8.57 13.33 0.91
N PRO A 76 -9.54 14.27 0.99
CA PRO A 76 -10.94 13.97 0.78
C PRO A 76 -11.23 13.57 -0.68
N PRO A 77 -12.10 12.57 -0.92
CA PRO A 77 -12.36 12.04 -2.26
C PRO A 77 -13.16 13.01 -3.16
N ARG A 78 -13.90 13.93 -2.56
CA ARG A 78 -14.77 14.92 -3.22
C ARG A 78 -14.76 16.24 -2.45
N PRO A 79 -15.11 17.36 -3.10
CA PRO A 79 -15.30 18.64 -2.42
C PRO A 79 -16.37 18.51 -1.34
N ASN A 80 -16.10 19.09 -0.18
CA ASN A 80 -17.09 19.18 0.88
C ASN A 80 -17.90 20.46 0.70
N ILE A 81 -19.17 20.31 0.34
CA ILE A 81 -20.07 21.43 0.13
C ILE A 81 -20.48 21.98 1.51
N PRO A 82 -20.23 23.26 1.80
CA PRO A 82 -20.60 23.85 3.09
C PRO A 82 -22.12 23.90 3.27
N ASN A 83 -22.56 24.01 4.53
CA ASN A 83 -23.97 24.24 4.81
C ASN A 83 -24.41 25.56 4.17
N ILE A 84 -25.41 25.47 3.30
CA ILE A 84 -25.96 26.61 2.58
C ILE A 84 -26.94 27.34 3.50
N PRO A 85 -26.81 28.67 3.70
CA PRO A 85 -27.72 29.44 4.55
C PRO A 85 -29.19 29.29 4.13
N TYR A 86 -30.08 29.15 5.12
CA TYR A 86 -31.52 29.15 4.89
C TYR A 86 -31.95 30.52 4.34
N GLY A 87 -32.62 30.54 3.19
CA GLY A 87 -33.04 31.76 2.50
C GLY A 87 -32.04 32.33 1.47
N ALA A 88 -30.89 31.67 1.23
CA ALA A 88 -29.98 32.08 0.15
C ALA A 88 -30.67 32.03 -1.23
N SER A 89 -30.43 33.04 -2.08
CA SER A 89 -30.89 33.05 -3.47
C SER A 89 -30.24 31.93 -4.28
N ALA A 90 -30.86 31.50 -5.39
CA ALA A 90 -30.30 30.44 -6.24
C ALA A 90 -28.87 30.76 -6.71
N GLU A 91 -28.60 32.00 -7.10
CA GLU A 91 -27.28 32.50 -7.50
C GLU A 91 -26.27 32.44 -6.35
N ALA A 92 -26.66 32.85 -5.15
CA ALA A 92 -25.79 32.78 -3.97
C ALA A 92 -25.44 31.33 -3.60
N LYS A 93 -26.40 30.40 -3.71
CA LYS A 93 -26.16 28.97 -3.51
C LYS A 93 -25.13 28.44 -4.50
N GLU A 94 -25.29 28.77 -5.77
CA GLU A 94 -24.39 28.35 -6.83
C GLU A 94 -22.98 28.91 -6.63
N GLN A 95 -22.84 30.19 -6.30
CA GLN A 95 -21.55 30.80 -6.00
C GLN A 95 -20.85 30.12 -4.83
N ILE A 96 -21.56 29.86 -3.72
CA ILE A 96 -21.00 29.16 -2.54
C ILE A 96 -20.47 27.76 -2.94
N ILE A 97 -21.23 27.01 -3.75
CA ILE A 97 -20.82 25.69 -4.23
C ILE A 97 -19.58 25.80 -5.13
N ARG A 98 -19.59 26.72 -6.09
CA ARG A 98 -18.46 26.93 -7.02
C ARG A 98 -17.18 27.33 -6.27
N THR A 99 -17.27 28.27 -5.32
CA THR A 99 -16.12 28.67 -4.50
C THR A 99 -15.57 27.50 -3.67
N ALA A 100 -16.43 26.63 -3.12
CA ALA A 100 -15.98 25.45 -2.39
C ALA A 100 -15.30 24.42 -3.29
N GLN A 101 -15.81 24.24 -4.50
CA GLN A 101 -15.20 23.40 -5.54
C GLN A 101 -13.84 23.91 -5.98
N ASP A 102 -13.71 25.21 -6.26
CA ASP A 102 -12.45 25.82 -6.70
C ASP A 102 -11.38 25.72 -5.60
N LYS A 103 -11.73 26.02 -4.35
CA LYS A 103 -10.82 25.81 -3.20
C LYS A 103 -10.36 24.36 -3.04
N TYR A 104 -11.24 23.39 -3.32
CA TYR A 104 -10.88 21.99 -3.31
C TYR A 104 -9.91 21.64 -4.45
N ILE A 105 -10.12 22.16 -5.65
CA ILE A 105 -9.22 21.99 -6.80
C ILE A 105 -7.83 22.55 -6.47
N ASP A 106 -7.78 23.77 -5.92
CA ASP A 106 -6.52 24.42 -5.50
C ASP A 106 -5.77 23.55 -4.48
N MET A 107 -6.46 23.08 -3.45
CA MET A 107 -5.88 22.25 -2.40
C MET A 107 -5.34 20.92 -2.95
N ILE A 108 -6.14 20.16 -3.72
CA ILE A 108 -5.71 18.86 -4.25
C ILE A 108 -4.56 19.02 -5.24
N SER A 109 -4.62 20.05 -6.09
CA SER A 109 -3.54 20.38 -7.03
C SER A 109 -2.23 20.69 -6.29
N GLY A 110 -2.28 21.54 -5.27
CA GLY A 110 -1.09 21.88 -4.48
C GLY A 110 -0.48 20.67 -3.78
N TYR A 111 -1.30 19.77 -3.24
CA TYR A 111 -0.79 18.50 -2.70
C TYR A 111 -0.23 17.57 -3.78
N CYS A 112 -0.83 17.51 -4.97
CA CYS A 112 -0.34 16.71 -6.09
C CYS A 112 1.07 17.15 -6.48
N ASP A 113 1.29 18.46 -6.67
CA ASP A 113 2.57 19.04 -7.02
C ASP A 113 3.63 18.75 -5.96
N LEU A 114 3.34 19.09 -4.69
CA LEU A 114 4.24 18.85 -3.57
C LEU A 114 4.61 17.37 -3.41
N ILE A 115 3.67 16.45 -3.64
CA ILE A 115 3.91 15.00 -3.53
C ILE A 115 4.77 14.51 -4.68
N GLN A 116 4.56 14.99 -5.90
CA GLN A 116 5.33 14.55 -7.07
C GLN A 116 6.81 14.91 -6.97
N GLU A 117 7.15 15.97 -6.24
CA GLU A 117 8.51 16.44 -5.98
C GLU A 117 9.22 15.74 -4.81
N LEU A 118 8.59 14.75 -4.17
CA LEU A 118 9.19 14.01 -3.06
C LEU A 118 10.10 12.90 -3.58
N ASP A 119 11.43 13.04 -3.45
CA ASP A 119 12.37 11.98 -3.86
C ASP A 119 13.18 11.39 -2.71
N SER A 120 13.27 12.10 -1.58
CA SER A 120 14.02 11.65 -0.42
C SER A 120 13.20 11.62 0.87
N LEU A 121 13.73 10.94 1.89
CA LEU A 121 13.18 10.97 3.24
C LEU A 121 13.27 12.35 3.89
N GLU A 122 14.24 13.17 3.48
CA GLU A 122 14.39 14.53 3.99
C GLU A 122 13.30 15.44 3.42
N ASP A 123 12.95 15.27 2.14
CA ASP A 123 11.81 15.97 1.54
C ASP A 123 10.50 15.61 2.25
N CYS A 124 10.33 14.34 2.62
CA CYS A 124 9.18 13.89 3.40
C CYS A 124 9.13 14.57 4.77
N ARG A 125 10.27 14.72 5.46
CA ARG A 125 10.36 15.42 6.75
C ARG A 125 10.07 16.91 6.64
N ASN A 126 10.53 17.54 5.56
CA ASN A 126 10.32 18.96 5.31
C ASN A 126 8.92 19.26 4.71
N PHE A 127 8.20 18.23 4.26
CA PHE A 127 6.87 18.35 3.66
C PHE A 127 5.88 19.23 4.45
N PRO A 128 5.78 19.14 5.80
CA PRO A 128 4.88 20.01 6.57
C PRO A 128 5.25 21.49 6.47
N ASN A 129 6.52 21.84 6.29
CA ASN A 129 6.96 23.23 6.11
C ASN A 129 6.65 23.70 4.70
N ARG A 130 6.94 22.87 3.69
CA ARG A 130 6.62 23.14 2.28
C ARG A 130 5.12 23.40 2.06
N VAL A 131 4.26 22.60 2.70
CA VAL A 131 2.80 22.80 2.67
C VAL A 131 2.40 24.18 3.22
N LYS A 132 3.10 24.68 4.26
CA LYS A 132 2.84 26.01 4.82
C LYS A 132 3.39 27.13 3.94
N GLU A 133 4.59 26.96 3.39
CA GLU A 133 5.26 27.92 2.51
C GLU A 133 4.45 28.16 1.23
N GLU A 134 3.95 27.09 0.61
CA GLU A 134 3.07 27.15 -0.57
C GLU A 134 1.62 27.58 -0.23
N GLY A 135 1.30 27.79 1.04
CA GLY A 135 -0.04 28.20 1.48
C GLY A 135 -1.13 27.15 1.19
N VAL A 136 -0.77 25.87 1.04
CA VAL A 136 -1.74 24.80 0.76
C VAL A 136 -2.57 24.53 2.01
N SER A 137 -3.90 24.53 1.86
CA SER A 137 -4.81 24.34 3.00
C SER A 137 -4.62 22.98 3.66
N THR A 138 -4.30 22.99 4.95
CA THR A 138 -4.28 21.80 5.82
C THR A 138 -5.59 21.60 6.59
N THR A 139 -6.50 22.57 6.51
CA THR A 139 -7.76 22.56 7.24
C THR A 139 -8.89 22.11 6.34
N LEU A 140 -9.53 21.01 6.71
CA LEU A 140 -10.71 20.47 6.05
C LEU A 140 -11.96 20.83 6.86
N PRO A 141 -13.16 20.87 6.25
CA PRO A 141 -14.33 21.36 6.97
C PRO A 141 -14.82 20.41 8.08
N LYS A 142 -14.36 19.16 8.09
CA LYS A 142 -14.59 18.22 9.20
C LYS A 142 -13.31 18.08 10.02
N SER A 143 -13.39 18.35 11.32
CA SER A 143 -12.25 18.26 12.26
C SER A 143 -11.54 16.90 12.23
N ARG A 144 -12.31 15.81 12.10
CA ARG A 144 -11.77 14.45 11.95
C ARG A 144 -10.89 14.30 10.70
N ASP A 145 -11.31 14.88 9.58
CA ASP A 145 -10.59 14.77 8.31
C ASP A 145 -9.33 15.65 8.36
N THR A 146 -9.42 16.85 8.97
CA THR A 146 -8.25 17.69 9.28
C THR A 146 -7.24 16.92 10.11
N TYR A 147 -7.66 16.29 11.21
CA TYR A 147 -6.77 15.49 12.05
C TYR A 147 -6.12 14.33 11.26
N LYS A 148 -6.88 13.64 10.40
CA LYS A 148 -6.35 12.57 9.55
C LYS A 148 -5.27 13.08 8.60
N LEU A 149 -5.50 14.23 7.97
CA LEU A 149 -4.55 14.87 7.05
C LEU A 149 -3.31 15.35 7.78
N THR A 150 -3.46 16.08 8.89
CA THR A 150 -2.33 16.52 9.73
C THR A 150 -1.50 15.33 10.21
N LYS A 151 -2.15 14.25 10.67
CA LYS A 151 -1.44 13.04 11.09
C LYS A 151 -0.67 12.38 9.95
N ALA A 152 -1.22 12.37 8.73
CA ALA A 152 -0.52 11.83 7.57
C ALA A 152 0.68 12.70 7.18
N ILE A 153 0.53 14.02 7.18
CA ILE A 153 1.61 14.99 6.88
C ILE A 153 2.75 14.87 7.89
N CYS A 154 2.44 14.82 9.19
CA CYS A 154 3.46 14.81 10.24
C CYS A 154 4.06 13.43 10.50
N CYS A 155 3.59 12.35 9.86
CA CYS A 155 4.13 11.02 10.15
C CYS A 155 5.58 10.82 9.66
N ALA A 156 6.07 11.69 8.77
CA ALA A 156 7.46 11.69 8.33
C ALA A 156 8.44 12.20 9.39
N ASN A 157 7.98 12.88 10.45
CA ASN A 157 8.84 13.29 11.57
C ASN A 157 9.50 12.10 12.26
N ASP A 158 8.85 10.93 12.24
CA ASP A 158 9.41 9.67 12.71
C ASP A 158 9.59 8.69 11.54
N THR A 159 10.70 8.85 10.83
CA THR A 159 11.05 8.00 9.67
C THR A 159 11.25 6.54 10.05
N VAL A 160 11.63 6.24 11.30
CA VAL A 160 11.84 4.86 11.76
C VAL A 160 10.50 4.15 11.89
N SER A 161 9.52 4.77 12.55
CA SER A 161 8.18 4.22 12.65
C SER A 161 7.49 4.11 11.30
N LEU A 162 7.69 5.09 10.41
CA LEU A 162 7.16 5.06 9.06
C LEU A 162 7.71 3.86 8.26
N ARG A 163 9.03 3.65 8.29
CA ARG A 163 9.70 2.51 7.63
C ARG A 163 9.21 1.17 8.18
N ARG A 164 9.17 1.04 9.51
CA ARG A 164 8.65 -0.19 10.17
C ARG A 164 7.20 -0.47 9.78
N GLU A 165 6.38 0.57 9.65
CA GLU A 165 5.00 0.39 9.22
C GLU A 165 4.90 -0.04 7.75
N SER A 166 5.72 0.51 6.85
CA SER A 166 5.75 0.07 5.45
C SER A 166 6.23 -1.37 5.32
N GLU A 167 7.25 -1.77 6.09
CA GLU A 167 7.78 -3.14 6.11
C GLU A 167 6.76 -4.13 6.65
N ARG A 168 6.11 -3.80 7.77
CA ARG A 168 5.06 -4.64 8.37
C ARG A 168 3.88 -4.84 7.43
N LYS A 169 3.54 -3.83 6.62
CA LYS A 169 2.50 -3.92 5.59
C LYS A 169 2.99 -4.51 4.27
N GLN A 170 4.27 -4.87 4.17
CA GLN A 170 4.91 -5.39 2.97
C GLN A 170 4.64 -4.50 1.75
N PHE A 171 4.67 -3.18 1.96
CA PHE A 171 4.30 -2.20 0.93
C PHE A 171 5.36 -2.16 -0.18
N CYS A 172 4.92 -2.35 -1.43
CA CYS A 172 5.78 -2.51 -2.62
C CYS A 172 6.81 -3.65 -2.51
N PHE A 173 6.53 -4.69 -1.70
CA PHE A 173 7.40 -5.86 -1.65
C PHE A 173 7.13 -6.73 -2.88
N THR A 174 8.21 -7.25 -3.48
CA THR A 174 8.12 -8.27 -4.52
C THR A 174 7.53 -9.57 -3.96
N PRO A 175 7.04 -10.49 -4.82
CA PRO A 175 6.58 -11.80 -4.36
C PRO A 175 7.63 -12.56 -3.53
N GLU A 176 8.90 -12.46 -3.93
CA GLU A 176 10.04 -13.07 -3.23
C GLU A 176 10.29 -12.42 -1.87
N GLU A 177 10.29 -11.10 -1.79
CA GLU A 177 10.46 -10.39 -0.51
C GLU A 177 9.32 -10.69 0.45
N LYS A 178 8.09 -10.84 -0.05
CA LYS A 178 6.95 -11.27 0.77
C LYS A 178 7.13 -12.68 1.30
N ALA A 179 7.65 -13.60 0.48
CA ALA A 179 7.98 -14.95 0.91
C ALA A 179 9.04 -14.93 2.02
N LEU A 180 10.06 -14.08 1.90
CA LEU A 180 11.15 -13.97 2.88
C LEU A 180 10.80 -13.17 4.14
N ALA A 181 9.83 -12.27 4.09
CA ALA A 181 9.55 -11.29 5.16
C ALA A 181 9.21 -11.92 6.52
N ASP A 182 8.68 -13.14 6.52
CA ASP A 182 8.30 -13.85 7.75
C ASP A 182 9.43 -14.76 8.27
N TYR A 183 10.60 -14.76 7.64
CA TYR A 183 11.72 -15.62 7.96
C TYR A 183 12.88 -14.86 8.58
N GLN A 184 13.52 -15.51 9.56
CA GLN A 184 14.81 -15.07 10.07
C GLN A 184 15.88 -16.06 9.62
N ILE A 185 16.86 -15.55 8.87
CA ILE A 185 18.00 -16.32 8.37
C ILE A 185 19.19 -16.06 9.28
N LEU A 186 19.80 -17.13 9.78
CA LEU A 186 20.91 -17.09 10.73
C LEU A 186 22.01 -18.07 10.29
N THR A 187 23.24 -17.77 10.70
CA THR A 187 24.36 -18.71 10.60
C THR A 187 24.50 -19.44 11.94
N TYR A 188 24.64 -20.76 11.91
CA TYR A 188 24.89 -21.56 13.09
C TYR A 188 26.35 -21.40 13.53
N ASN A 189 26.57 -21.01 14.79
CA ASN A 189 27.89 -20.71 15.35
C ASN A 189 28.31 -21.67 16.46
N GLY A 190 27.66 -22.84 16.56
CA GLY A 190 27.92 -23.82 17.62
C GLY A 190 27.20 -23.55 18.95
N GLU A 191 26.77 -22.31 19.20
CA GLU A 191 26.19 -21.90 20.49
C GLU A 191 24.77 -21.36 20.40
N ASN A 192 24.41 -20.76 19.26
CA ASN A 192 23.15 -20.05 19.07
C ASN A 192 21.94 -20.96 18.91
N VAL A 193 22.14 -22.27 18.80
CA VAL A 193 21.10 -23.29 18.76
C VAL A 193 21.43 -24.34 19.83
N GLN A 194 20.47 -24.62 20.70
CA GLN A 194 20.64 -25.55 21.82
C GLN A 194 19.36 -26.36 22.03
N VAL A 195 19.48 -27.60 22.48
CA VAL A 195 18.34 -28.35 23.01
C VAL A 195 18.18 -28.03 24.49
N LYS A 196 16.97 -27.71 24.89
CA LYS A 196 16.60 -27.49 26.30
C LYS A 196 15.35 -28.29 26.63
N GLN A 197 15.15 -28.54 27.92
CA GLN A 197 13.95 -29.19 28.43
C GLN A 197 12.97 -28.18 29.00
N ASN A 198 11.70 -28.35 28.67
CA ASN A 198 10.62 -27.59 29.28
C ASN A 198 10.27 -28.16 30.67
N TYR A 199 9.29 -27.56 31.35
CA TYR A 199 8.82 -28.02 32.66
C TYR A 199 8.19 -29.42 32.66
N ARG A 200 7.90 -29.99 31.48
CA ARG A 200 7.37 -31.35 31.29
C ARG A 200 8.45 -32.36 30.90
N ASN A 201 9.73 -31.97 30.93
CA ASN A 201 10.86 -32.74 30.43
C ASN A 201 10.76 -33.09 28.93
N GLU A 202 10.05 -32.27 28.16
CA GLU A 202 10.03 -32.38 26.70
C GLU A 202 11.15 -31.51 26.12
N ASP A 203 11.93 -32.11 25.22
CA ASP A 203 13.00 -31.43 24.51
C ASP A 203 12.43 -30.42 23.51
N TYR A 204 13.02 -29.24 23.47
CA TYR A 204 12.69 -28.19 22.52
C TYR A 204 13.97 -27.51 22.03
N LEU A 205 13.88 -26.95 20.82
CA LEU A 205 15.00 -26.22 20.23
C LEU A 205 14.97 -24.76 20.70
N HIS A 206 16.06 -24.30 21.30
CA HIS A 206 16.25 -22.94 21.75
C HIS A 206 17.26 -22.23 20.84
N ILE A 207 16.78 -21.20 20.15
CA ILE A 207 17.59 -20.37 19.27
C ILE A 207 17.79 -19.02 19.94
N SER A 208 19.03 -18.60 20.17
CA SER A 208 19.33 -17.36 20.89
C SER A 208 20.57 -16.67 20.38
N GLY A 209 20.52 -15.33 20.34
CA GLY A 209 21.66 -14.48 20.05
C GLY A 209 21.36 -13.01 20.32
N PHE A 210 22.20 -12.11 19.82
CA PHE A 210 22.03 -10.68 20.05
C PHE A 210 20.75 -10.18 19.36
N GLY A 211 19.77 -9.74 20.16
CA GLY A 211 18.50 -9.19 19.66
C GLY A 211 17.45 -10.22 19.23
N TYR A 212 17.69 -11.53 19.39
CA TYR A 212 16.71 -12.57 19.10
C TYR A 212 16.74 -13.71 20.11
N ARG A 213 15.56 -14.19 20.50
CA ARG A 213 15.37 -15.44 21.26
C ARG A 213 14.10 -16.11 20.78
N ARG A 214 14.19 -17.40 20.45
CA ARG A 214 13.07 -18.21 20.01
C ARG A 214 13.16 -19.59 20.65
N SER A 215 12.01 -20.10 21.07
CA SER A 215 11.86 -21.50 21.44
C SER A 215 10.93 -22.16 20.43
N ILE A 216 11.35 -23.28 19.87
CA ILE A 216 10.58 -24.10 18.93
C ILE A 216 10.19 -25.38 19.67
N PHE A 217 8.93 -25.41 20.09
CA PHE A 217 8.32 -26.59 20.69
C PHE A 217 7.89 -27.54 19.58
N ASN A 218 7.96 -28.85 19.83
CA ASN A 218 7.65 -29.90 18.86
C ASN A 218 8.52 -29.85 17.60
N ALA A 219 9.80 -29.51 17.75
CA ALA A 219 10.75 -29.63 16.66
C ALA A 219 10.87 -31.10 16.23
N PRO A 220 11.03 -31.39 14.92
CA PRO A 220 11.30 -32.74 14.44
C PRO A 220 12.49 -33.37 15.19
N PRO A 221 12.46 -34.68 15.49
CA PRO A 221 13.57 -35.35 16.20
C PRO A 221 14.94 -35.15 15.53
N GLU A 222 14.96 -35.05 14.20
CA GLU A 222 16.15 -34.76 13.42
C GLU A 222 16.79 -33.41 13.78
N LEU A 223 15.99 -32.40 14.11
CA LEU A 223 16.48 -31.07 14.50
C LEU A 223 16.90 -31.01 15.98
N LEU A 224 16.38 -31.91 16.81
CA LEU A 224 16.78 -32.05 18.21
C LEU A 224 18.13 -32.78 18.36
N ASN A 225 18.60 -33.48 17.33
CA ASN A 225 19.95 -34.03 17.37
C ASN A 225 20.97 -32.94 16.97
N MET A 226 21.83 -32.53 17.92
CA MET A 226 22.86 -31.51 17.68
C MET A 226 23.96 -31.97 16.72
N ASP A 227 24.17 -33.28 16.55
CA ASP A 227 25.12 -33.82 15.56
C ASP A 227 24.69 -33.51 14.11
N ASN A 228 23.40 -33.23 13.91
CA ASN A 228 22.88 -32.85 12.61
C ASN A 228 23.14 -31.37 12.26
N TRP A 229 23.68 -30.56 13.18
CA TRP A 229 23.94 -29.15 12.95
C TRP A 229 25.40 -28.91 12.60
N LYS A 230 25.66 -28.31 11.43
CA LYS A 230 27.02 -28.05 10.95
C LYS A 230 27.41 -26.60 11.19
N GLU A 231 28.44 -26.37 12.00
CA GLU A 231 28.94 -25.02 12.27
C GLU A 231 29.34 -24.29 10.97
N GLY A 232 29.06 -23.00 10.91
CA GLY A 232 29.33 -22.15 9.74
C GLY A 232 28.26 -22.24 8.65
N THR A 233 27.27 -23.14 8.78
CA THR A 233 26.16 -23.22 7.82
C THR A 233 24.98 -22.31 8.19
N SER A 234 24.18 -21.97 7.19
CA SER A 234 23.01 -21.11 7.35
C SER A 234 21.73 -21.93 7.52
N PHE A 235 20.82 -21.41 8.33
CA PHE A 235 19.49 -21.96 8.55
C PHE A 235 18.45 -20.85 8.63
N ALA A 236 17.17 -21.20 8.51
CA ALA A 236 16.08 -20.26 8.70
C ALA A 236 14.90 -20.86 9.42
N PHE A 237 14.25 -20.00 10.20
CA PHE A 237 12.97 -20.30 10.83
C PHE A 237 11.95 -19.20 10.53
N ASN A 238 10.69 -19.61 10.45
CA ASN A 238 9.57 -18.70 10.29
C ASN A 238 9.19 -18.10 11.65
N ILE A 239 9.16 -16.78 11.72
CA ILE A 239 8.96 -16.01 12.96
C ILE A 239 7.52 -16.17 13.49
N LYS A 240 6.54 -16.46 12.63
CA LYS A 240 5.13 -16.56 13.01
C LYS A 240 4.79 -17.95 13.57
N ASN A 241 5.11 -19.01 12.84
CA ASN A 241 4.74 -20.38 13.23
C ASN A 241 5.88 -21.16 13.92
N SER A 242 7.09 -20.60 14.02
CA SER A 242 8.27 -21.23 14.64
C SER A 242 8.73 -22.50 13.92
N GLU A 243 8.47 -22.64 12.62
CA GLU A 243 8.90 -23.76 11.79
C GLU A 243 10.30 -23.52 11.20
N ILE A 244 11.16 -24.54 11.18
CA ILE A 244 12.46 -24.50 10.49
C ILE A 244 12.28 -25.09 9.10
N ILE A 245 12.73 -24.36 8.08
CA ILE A 245 12.52 -24.74 6.66
C ILE A 245 13.82 -25.21 6.00
N ALA A 246 14.94 -24.65 6.42
CA ALA A 246 16.25 -25.00 5.89
C ALA A 246 17.26 -25.06 7.02
N VAL A 247 18.11 -26.08 6.99
CA VAL A 247 19.25 -26.30 7.88
C VAL A 247 20.45 -26.72 7.03
N ASN A 248 21.65 -26.45 7.50
CA ASN A 248 22.90 -26.84 6.84
C ASN A 248 23.08 -26.34 5.41
N SER A 249 22.49 -25.19 5.07
CA SER A 249 22.73 -24.57 3.77
C SER A 249 24.10 -23.89 3.75
N GLU A 250 24.80 -24.01 2.62
CA GLU A 250 26.17 -23.51 2.44
C GLU A 250 26.26 -21.97 2.52
N SER A 251 25.19 -21.27 2.17
CA SER A 251 25.12 -19.81 2.20
C SER A 251 23.73 -19.31 2.63
N GLN A 252 23.64 -18.05 3.03
CA GLN A 252 22.36 -17.40 3.30
C GLN A 252 21.51 -17.25 2.03
N GLU A 253 22.14 -17.13 0.86
CA GLU A 253 21.46 -17.07 -0.44
C GLU A 253 20.78 -18.39 -0.76
N ALA A 254 21.47 -19.52 -0.55
CA ALA A 254 20.88 -20.85 -0.70
C ALA A 254 19.69 -21.08 0.25
N VAL A 255 19.71 -20.48 1.45
CA VAL A 255 18.54 -20.49 2.35
C VAL A 255 17.39 -19.67 1.78
N ARG A 256 17.67 -18.49 1.21
CA ARG A 256 16.63 -17.64 0.60
C ARG A 256 15.92 -18.35 -0.53
N GLU A 257 16.67 -18.98 -1.43
CA GLU A 257 16.10 -19.73 -2.56
C GLU A 257 15.17 -20.85 -2.07
N LYS A 258 15.64 -21.67 -1.10
CA LYS A 258 14.81 -22.72 -0.49
C LYS A 258 13.52 -22.20 0.14
N ILE A 259 13.57 -21.05 0.82
CA ILE A 259 12.36 -20.43 1.40
C ILE A 259 11.39 -20.00 0.30
N ILE A 260 11.90 -19.35 -0.76
CA ILE A 260 11.09 -18.88 -1.89
C ILE A 260 10.41 -20.07 -2.57
N GLU A 261 11.17 -21.13 -2.88
CA GLU A 261 10.65 -22.36 -3.47
C GLU A 261 9.57 -23.01 -2.60
N TYR A 262 9.82 -23.14 -1.29
CA TYR A 262 8.87 -23.70 -0.34
C TYR A 262 7.57 -22.89 -0.29
N GLU A 263 7.64 -21.56 -0.16
CA GLU A 263 6.46 -20.69 -0.06
C GLU A 263 5.66 -20.65 -1.37
N PHE A 264 6.34 -20.64 -2.51
CA PHE A 264 5.65 -20.67 -3.82
C PHE A 264 4.99 -22.02 -4.07
N ALA A 265 5.64 -23.14 -3.73
CA ALA A 265 5.04 -24.47 -3.82
C ALA A 265 3.80 -24.59 -2.90
N LYS A 266 3.91 -24.11 -1.65
CA LYS A 266 2.81 -24.08 -0.68
C LYS A 266 1.64 -23.23 -1.17
N ALA A 267 1.92 -22.05 -1.74
CA ALA A 267 0.89 -21.18 -2.31
C ALA A 267 0.21 -21.81 -3.54
N ALA A 268 0.96 -22.52 -4.39
CA ALA A 268 0.42 -23.25 -5.54
C ALA A 268 -0.51 -24.39 -5.09
N ALA A 269 -0.05 -25.24 -4.16
CA ALA A 269 -0.85 -26.33 -3.60
C ALA A 269 -2.15 -25.81 -2.94
N ALA A 270 -2.10 -24.69 -2.21
CA ALA A 270 -3.27 -24.08 -1.61
C ALA A 270 -4.28 -23.55 -2.64
N LYS A 271 -3.82 -23.06 -3.81
CA LYS A 271 -4.70 -22.64 -4.91
C LYS A 271 -5.39 -23.84 -5.57
N GLU A 272 -4.67 -24.94 -5.75
CA GLU A 272 -5.23 -26.18 -6.31
C GLU A 272 -6.27 -26.80 -5.38
N ALA A 273 -6.00 -26.85 -4.08
CA ALA A 273 -6.96 -27.34 -3.08
C ALA A 273 -8.28 -26.53 -3.10
N LYS A 274 -8.21 -25.21 -3.33
CA LYS A 274 -9.39 -24.32 -3.40
C LYS A 274 -10.18 -24.45 -4.70
N LYS A 275 -9.59 -24.92 -5.80
CA LYS A 275 -10.30 -25.14 -7.08
C LYS A 275 -11.39 -26.22 -6.99
N GLY A 276 -11.32 -27.12 -6.00
CA GLY A 276 -12.32 -28.18 -5.77
C GLY A 276 -13.46 -27.82 -4.79
N THR A 277 -13.31 -26.74 -4.01
CA THR A 277 -14.24 -26.37 -2.94
C THR A 277 -15.06 -25.11 -3.26
N GLY A 278 -15.48 -24.96 -4.53
CA GLY A 278 -16.55 -24.00 -4.83
C GLY A 278 -17.79 -24.43 -4.08
N THR A 279 -18.31 -23.59 -3.18
CA THR A 279 -19.62 -23.80 -2.54
C THR A 279 -20.65 -24.00 -3.65
N LYS A 280 -21.05 -25.25 -3.90
CA LYS A 280 -22.27 -25.53 -4.68
C LYS A 280 -23.36 -24.76 -3.97
N ARG A 281 -23.96 -23.77 -4.64
CA ARG A 281 -25.10 -23.03 -4.10
C ARG A 281 -26.09 -24.08 -3.60
N LEU A 282 -26.38 -24.03 -2.30
CA LEU A 282 -27.33 -24.96 -1.70
C LEU A 282 -28.71 -24.55 -2.22
N ILE A 283 -29.13 -25.11 -3.37
CA ILE A 283 -30.47 -24.88 -3.91
C ILE A 283 -31.42 -25.75 -3.09
N PRO A 284 -32.35 -25.16 -2.32
CA PRO A 284 -33.35 -25.91 -1.57
C PRO A 284 -34.11 -26.88 -2.50
N PRO A 285 -34.45 -28.11 -2.07
CA PRO A 285 -35.17 -29.09 -2.89
C PRO A 285 -36.37 -28.55 -3.69
N PRO A 286 -37.27 -27.69 -3.15
CA PRO A 286 -38.40 -27.18 -3.93
C PRO A 286 -38.01 -26.22 -5.07
N LEU A 287 -36.81 -25.63 -5.04
CA LEU A 287 -36.33 -24.68 -6.05
C LEU A 287 -35.53 -25.37 -7.18
N LYS A 288 -35.33 -26.69 -7.12
CA LYS A 288 -34.61 -27.45 -8.16
C LYS A 288 -35.37 -27.59 -9.48
N HIS A 289 -36.70 -27.42 -9.46
CA HIS A 289 -37.56 -27.61 -10.63
C HIS A 289 -37.91 -26.32 -11.37
N ILE A 290 -37.53 -25.16 -10.82
CA ILE A 290 -37.71 -23.87 -11.49
C ILE A 290 -36.59 -23.76 -12.53
N ARG A 291 -36.92 -23.97 -13.81
CA ARG A 291 -36.01 -23.62 -14.91
C ARG A 291 -35.85 -22.11 -14.91
N GLU A 292 -34.62 -21.61 -14.85
CA GLU A 292 -34.33 -20.20 -15.08
C GLU A 292 -34.71 -19.87 -16.54
N SER A 293 -35.88 -19.27 -16.74
CA SER A 293 -36.32 -18.76 -18.05
C SER A 293 -35.90 -17.30 -18.25
N ALA A 294 -34.80 -16.87 -17.64
CA ALA A 294 -34.29 -15.53 -17.79
C ALA A 294 -32.98 -15.60 -18.57
N THR A 295 -32.99 -15.05 -19.78
CA THR A 295 -31.78 -14.62 -20.46
C THR A 295 -31.01 -13.70 -19.52
N ASP A 296 -29.77 -14.06 -19.21
CA ASP A 296 -28.88 -13.25 -18.37
C ASP A 296 -28.38 -12.05 -19.19
N TYR A 297 -28.94 -10.86 -18.92
CA TYR A 297 -28.60 -9.61 -19.60
C TYR A 297 -27.42 -8.87 -18.96
N ARG A 298 -26.64 -9.51 -18.06
CA ARG A 298 -25.52 -8.86 -17.38
C ARG A 298 -24.28 -8.66 -18.23
N ASP A 299 -24.18 -9.36 -19.36
CA ASP A 299 -23.19 -9.07 -20.41
C ASP A 299 -23.86 -8.25 -21.50
N SER A 300 -23.75 -6.93 -21.39
CA SER A 300 -24.11 -5.88 -22.36
C SER A 300 -24.37 -6.35 -23.80
N LYS A 301 -25.55 -6.91 -24.05
CA LYS A 301 -26.12 -7.04 -25.38
C LYS A 301 -27.22 -6.00 -25.46
N ASP A 302 -27.03 -5.00 -26.31
CA ASP A 302 -28.05 -4.01 -26.60
C ASP A 302 -29.32 -4.71 -27.06
N ALA A 303 -30.44 -4.31 -26.46
CA ALA A 303 -31.76 -4.75 -26.89
C ALA A 303 -32.05 -4.09 -28.24
N THR A 304 -31.79 -4.81 -29.34
CA THR A 304 -32.36 -4.44 -30.64
C THR A 304 -33.87 -4.59 -30.55
N GLN A 305 -34.57 -3.46 -30.55
CA GLN A 305 -36.00 -3.39 -30.85
C GLN A 305 -36.17 -3.70 -32.34
N GLU A 306 -36.86 -4.79 -32.65
CA GLU A 306 -37.64 -4.90 -33.89
C GLU A 306 -39.04 -5.40 -33.49
N ASP A 307 -40.05 -4.79 -34.12
CA ASP A 307 -41.48 -4.87 -33.83
C ASP A 307 -42.09 -6.28 -33.83
#